data_AF-A0A328ACL7-F1
#
_entry.id   AF-A0A328ACL7-F1
#
_cell.length_a   1.000
_cell.length_b   1.000
_cell.length_c   1.000
_cell.angle_alpha   90.00
_cell.angle_beta   90.00
_cell.angle_gamma   90.00
#
_symmetry.space_group_name_H-M   'P 1'
#
loop_
_entity.id
_entity.type
_entity.pdbx_description
1 polymer ?
#
loop_
_entity_poly.entity_id
_entity_poly.type
_entity_poly.pdbx_seq_one_letter_code
_entity_poly.pdbx_strand_id
1 'polypeptide(L)'
;MSSIEPLSRPPVSRVAEPPRKKTRLPSSEATSAPTPSPTSASTRRYDLDWIRITAFGLLILYHVALVYAPFDWHIRSTHTFGWVREALLVSSPWRLTLLFLVSGSALRFMSTGQGPRSLIAARLKRLGPPLLFGVLFLVPIQSWIEAMDKGSWSASLLAWWLREFSPAGLANGAPLNHLWFLLYAAVYSLAAIAVFGDPQRAARLEARLSDLLTGWRALAVPVAYLIAIRILLFPLFGLTNQLATDWYNHALSFGAFSLGFLLARRETLWRDLERFRWISLCVAVLALPVMMAQDAHPGGGAFLGIPRAVIFGLDQWATIAAILGFVYRHLRNVSGPLLRYLTDAVFPCYLAHQTVLVVAIWLLKPRGLPAAAEALVLVGVTFAGSLLIYEAVRRVPPIRPLWGLKPLATSAETQAPKLYARRRMLLACGMIAPLLAFATTLLAVAAYPDFNHARQYLSELGGASAHLPIIFNAGVLAAGLMAALAGCGFGLALIALSRAHISGALTGVVFVLAGCGLAVAAIYPWPDPRHLAINLALGIQLAPLLLLWGLRAQPELGRLKLFLAIVFVVMAVLTVLTKHLLFPGTVNDANVGWWERAYAVVLVGWVGVAAYVLERRLRSESCASKAA
;
A
#
# COMPACT_ATOMS: atom_id res chain seq x y z
N MET A 1 -24.76 -72.35 69.34
CA MET A 1 -23.33 -72.55 69.03
C MET A 1 -23.15 -72.41 67.53
N SER A 2 -22.49 -71.37 67.03
CA SER A 2 -21.69 -70.40 67.80
C SER A 2 -21.41 -69.12 67.00
N SER A 3 -22.09 -67.98 67.13
CA SER A 3 -23.21 -67.55 67.98
C SER A 3 -24.12 -66.65 67.11
N ILE A 4 -25.33 -67.12 66.74
CA ILE A 4 -26.65 -66.74 67.29
C ILE A 4 -27.20 -65.42 66.70
N GLU A 5 -28.22 -65.54 65.81
CA GLU A 5 -29.56 -64.87 65.74
C GLU A 5 -29.79 -63.42 66.28
N PRO A 6 -30.97 -62.75 66.07
CA PRO A 6 -32.08 -62.92 65.11
C PRO A 6 -32.73 -61.60 64.57
N LEU A 7 -33.70 -61.78 63.64
CA LEU A 7 -35.01 -61.09 63.41
C LEU A 7 -35.29 -59.66 63.94
N SER A 8 -35.97 -58.85 63.10
CA SER A 8 -37.24 -58.19 63.48
C SER A 8 -38.01 -57.60 62.28
N ARG A 9 -39.30 -57.37 62.52
CA ARG A 9 -40.49 -57.42 61.64
C ARG A 9 -40.87 -56.08 60.93
N PRO A 10 -41.86 -56.09 60.00
CA PRO A 10 -42.19 -55.01 59.04
C PRO A 10 -43.24 -54.00 59.58
N PRO A 11 -43.54 -52.90 58.84
CA PRO A 11 -44.95 -52.59 58.52
C PRO A 11 -45.20 -51.96 57.12
N VAL A 12 -46.21 -52.40 56.34
CA VAL A 12 -47.61 -51.92 56.20
C VAL A 12 -47.73 -50.64 55.32
N SER A 13 -48.13 -50.76 54.03
CA SER A 13 -49.47 -50.51 53.43
C SER A 13 -49.90 -49.02 53.40
N ARG A 14 -50.51 -48.39 52.38
CA ARG A 14 -51.48 -48.74 51.34
C ARG A 14 -51.48 -47.63 50.25
N VAL A 15 -51.51 -48.05 48.98
CA VAL A 15 -52.57 -47.76 47.98
C VAL A 15 -53.22 -46.36 47.97
N ALA A 16 -52.86 -45.63 46.91
CA ALA A 16 -53.58 -44.70 46.02
C ALA A 16 -54.93 -44.08 46.44
N GLU A 17 -55.05 -42.75 46.25
CA GLU A 17 -56.03 -42.10 45.34
C GLU A 17 -55.74 -40.57 45.16
N PRO A 18 -56.42 -39.82 44.25
CA PRO A 18 -55.79 -39.10 43.13
C PRO A 18 -55.85 -37.54 43.30
N PRO A 19 -55.46 -36.72 42.29
CA PRO A 19 -54.96 -35.36 42.54
C PRO A 19 -56.07 -34.31 42.62
N ARG A 20 -55.93 -33.34 43.54
CA ARG A 20 -56.66 -32.07 43.52
C ARG A 20 -55.70 -30.89 43.53
N LYS A 21 -55.77 -30.08 42.48
CA LYS A 21 -55.13 -28.77 42.32
C LYS A 21 -55.43 -27.84 43.50
N LYS A 22 -54.40 -27.22 44.09
CA LYS A 22 -54.44 -25.87 44.68
C LYS A 22 -53.09 -25.16 44.46
N THR A 23 -53.15 -24.19 43.54
CA THR A 23 -52.51 -22.86 43.52
C THR A 23 -51.26 -22.63 44.40
N ARG A 24 -50.13 -22.30 43.75
CA ARG A 24 -48.97 -21.61 44.36
C ARG A 24 -48.48 -20.50 43.42
N LEU A 25 -48.50 -19.27 43.89
CA LEU A 25 -47.81 -18.09 43.34
C LEU A 25 -46.30 -18.17 43.66
N PRO A 26 -45.45 -17.29 43.11
CA PRO A 26 -44.73 -17.43 41.85
C PRO A 26 -43.25 -17.73 42.08
N SER A 27 -42.70 -18.78 41.44
CA SER A 27 -41.25 -18.99 41.40
C SER A 27 -40.65 -18.18 40.25
N SER A 28 -39.94 -17.11 40.58
CA SER A 28 -38.91 -16.42 39.79
C SER A 28 -38.59 -17.07 38.44
N GLU A 29 -39.32 -16.66 37.39
CA GLU A 29 -38.84 -16.82 36.02
C GLU A 29 -37.59 -15.97 35.89
N ALA A 30 -36.43 -16.63 35.83
CA ALA A 30 -35.23 -16.01 35.33
C ALA A 30 -35.49 -15.60 33.88
N THR A 31 -35.77 -14.32 33.69
CA THR A 31 -35.90 -13.65 32.41
C THR A 31 -34.72 -14.08 31.53
N SER A 32 -34.96 -14.96 30.56
CA SER A 32 -33.97 -15.27 29.53
C SER A 32 -33.68 -13.96 28.81
N ALA A 33 -32.51 -13.39 29.07
CA ALA A 33 -32.04 -12.18 28.41
C ALA A 33 -32.18 -12.38 26.89
N PRO A 34 -32.75 -11.41 26.15
CA PRO A 34 -32.88 -11.53 24.72
C PRO A 34 -31.49 -11.76 24.13
N THR A 35 -31.33 -12.89 23.44
CA THR A 35 -30.15 -13.21 22.66
C THR A 35 -29.82 -11.97 21.83
N PRO A 36 -28.60 -11.41 21.91
CA PRO A 36 -28.28 -10.23 21.13
C PRO A 36 -28.49 -10.59 19.66
N SER A 37 -29.52 -9.98 19.08
CA SER A 37 -29.77 -9.95 17.64
C SER A 37 -28.42 -9.71 16.96
N PRO A 38 -28.07 -10.45 15.88
CA PRO A 38 -26.83 -10.20 15.17
C PRO A 38 -26.78 -8.70 14.86
N THR A 39 -25.79 -8.04 15.45
CA THR A 39 -25.53 -6.61 15.26
C THR A 39 -25.64 -6.32 13.78
N SER A 40 -26.55 -5.41 13.41
CA SER A 40 -26.85 -5.07 12.04
C SER A 40 -25.55 -4.77 11.30
N ALA A 41 -25.09 -5.74 10.51
CA ALA A 41 -24.03 -5.53 9.57
C ALA A 41 -24.49 -4.40 8.65
N SER A 42 -23.86 -3.23 8.78
CA SER A 42 -24.10 -2.04 7.96
C SER A 42 -24.40 -2.48 6.52
N THR A 43 -25.65 -2.31 6.08
CA THR A 43 -26.10 -2.75 4.76
C THR A 43 -25.24 -2.06 3.71
N ARG A 44 -24.48 -2.87 2.95
CA ARG A 44 -23.57 -2.36 1.92
C ARG A 44 -24.36 -1.58 0.86
N ARG A 45 -23.91 -0.36 0.55
CA ARG A 45 -24.51 0.53 -0.46
C ARG A 45 -24.00 0.17 -1.87
N TYR A 46 -24.77 -0.66 -2.58
CA TYR A 46 -24.42 -1.12 -3.93
C TYR A 46 -24.51 -0.03 -5.00
N ASP A 47 -25.44 0.92 -4.83
CA ASP A 47 -25.56 2.13 -5.63
C ASP A 47 -24.25 2.93 -5.71
N LEU A 48 -23.59 3.13 -4.57
CA LEU A 48 -22.31 3.84 -4.51
C LEU A 48 -21.17 3.10 -5.22
N ASP A 49 -21.19 1.76 -5.17
CA ASP A 49 -20.22 0.94 -5.89
C ASP A 49 -20.47 1.03 -7.41
N TRP A 50 -21.73 0.99 -7.86
CA TRP A 50 -22.09 1.21 -9.27
C TRP A 50 -21.66 2.58 -9.78
N ILE A 51 -21.95 3.66 -9.04
CA ILE A 51 -21.52 5.02 -9.42
C ILE A 51 -20.01 5.07 -9.59
N ARG A 52 -19.25 4.49 -8.66
CA ARG A 52 -17.79 4.47 -8.75
C ARG A 52 -17.34 3.75 -10.02
N ILE A 53 -17.88 2.56 -10.29
CA ILE A 53 -17.52 1.75 -11.45
C ILE A 53 -17.80 2.49 -12.75
N THR A 54 -18.99 3.06 -12.91
CA THR A 54 -19.37 3.76 -14.14
C THR A 54 -18.63 5.08 -14.32
N ALA A 55 -18.42 5.86 -13.25
CA ALA A 55 -17.65 7.10 -13.30
C ALA A 55 -16.18 6.87 -13.67
N PHE A 56 -15.56 5.79 -13.17
CA PHE A 56 -14.21 5.39 -13.60
C PHE A 56 -14.18 4.82 -15.02
N GLY A 57 -15.20 4.05 -15.43
CA GLY A 57 -15.32 3.60 -16.82
C GLY A 57 -15.40 4.79 -17.79
N LEU A 58 -16.20 5.80 -17.45
CA LEU A 58 -16.28 7.06 -18.20
C LEU A 58 -14.95 7.83 -18.19
N LEU A 59 -14.20 7.78 -17.09
CA LEU A 59 -12.86 8.40 -17.01
C LEU A 59 -11.89 7.80 -18.02
N ILE A 60 -11.97 6.49 -18.30
CA ILE A 60 -11.13 5.85 -19.32
C ILE A 60 -11.45 6.44 -20.70
N LEU A 61 -12.73 6.53 -21.06
CA LEU A 61 -13.17 7.13 -22.31
C LEU A 61 -12.75 8.60 -22.42
N TYR A 62 -12.81 9.34 -21.31
CA TYR A 62 -12.34 10.71 -21.25
C TYR A 62 -10.85 10.83 -21.60
N HIS A 63 -9.99 9.98 -21.03
CA HIS A 63 -8.56 10.01 -21.36
C HIS A 63 -8.27 9.58 -22.80
N VAL A 64 -9.03 8.63 -23.36
CA VAL A 64 -8.91 8.29 -24.78
C VAL A 64 -9.29 9.51 -25.65
N ALA A 65 -10.33 10.26 -25.27
CA ALA A 65 -10.69 11.47 -25.99
C ALA A 65 -9.60 12.56 -25.92
N LEU A 66 -8.83 12.64 -24.82
CA LEU A 66 -7.69 13.58 -24.71
C LEU A 66 -6.60 13.34 -25.75
N VAL A 67 -6.44 12.11 -26.25
CA VAL A 67 -5.49 11.79 -27.35
C VAL A 67 -5.80 12.59 -28.62
N TYR A 68 -7.07 12.91 -28.83
CA TYR A 68 -7.59 13.60 -30.02
C TYR A 68 -7.89 15.09 -29.77
N ALA A 69 -7.65 15.58 -28.55
CA ALA A 69 -7.94 16.95 -28.17
C ALA A 69 -7.00 17.95 -28.87
N PRO A 70 -7.45 19.19 -29.08
CA PRO A 70 -6.63 20.21 -29.75
C PRO A 70 -5.50 20.77 -28.86
N PHE A 71 -5.51 20.49 -27.55
CA PHE A 71 -4.52 20.97 -26.59
C PHE A 71 -3.52 19.88 -26.16
N ASP A 72 -2.46 20.27 -25.48
CA ASP A 72 -1.37 19.36 -25.09
C ASP A 72 -1.80 18.32 -24.05
N TRP A 73 -1.38 17.07 -24.27
CA TRP A 73 -1.54 15.92 -23.40
C TRP A 73 -0.48 14.88 -23.78
N HIS A 74 -0.07 14.04 -22.82
CA HIS A 74 1.04 13.07 -22.91
C HIS A 74 1.51 12.73 -24.33
N ILE A 75 0.67 12.06 -25.12
CA ILE A 75 0.86 11.85 -26.55
C ILE A 75 -0.43 12.17 -27.28
N ARG A 76 -0.32 12.95 -28.35
CA ARG A 76 -1.43 13.22 -29.28
C ARG A 76 -1.37 12.28 -30.49
N SER A 77 -2.55 11.92 -30.98
CA SER A 77 -2.68 11.31 -32.30
C SER A 77 -2.27 12.31 -33.39
N THR A 78 -1.95 11.80 -34.58
CA THR A 78 -1.85 12.64 -35.79
C THR A 78 -3.19 13.25 -36.17
N HIS A 79 -4.30 12.65 -35.71
CA HIS A 79 -5.65 13.17 -35.88
C HIS A 79 -6.04 13.99 -34.65
N THR A 80 -6.42 15.25 -34.85
CA THR A 80 -6.95 16.10 -33.78
C THR A 80 -8.26 16.73 -34.23
N PHE A 81 -9.20 16.89 -33.31
CA PHE A 81 -10.53 17.36 -33.63
C PHE A 81 -10.94 18.51 -32.69
N GLY A 82 -11.28 19.67 -33.26
CA GLY A 82 -11.70 20.84 -32.49
C GLY A 82 -12.89 20.54 -31.57
N TRP A 83 -13.91 19.84 -32.08
CA TRP A 83 -15.15 19.51 -31.38
C TRP A 83 -14.95 18.63 -30.12
N VAL A 84 -13.78 17.98 -30.00
CA VAL A 84 -13.46 17.17 -28.81
C VAL A 84 -13.36 18.05 -27.57
N ARG A 85 -12.93 19.32 -27.71
CA ARG A 85 -12.89 20.27 -26.59
C ARG A 85 -14.26 20.41 -25.93
N GLU A 86 -15.30 20.58 -26.73
CA GLU A 86 -16.69 20.72 -26.28
C GLU A 86 -17.23 19.36 -25.79
N ALA A 87 -16.92 18.26 -26.49
CA ALA A 87 -17.34 16.93 -26.07
C ALA A 87 -16.82 16.54 -24.67
N LEU A 88 -15.62 16.98 -24.29
CA LEU A 88 -15.08 16.74 -22.95
C LEU A 88 -15.91 17.44 -21.85
N LEU A 89 -16.59 18.56 -22.16
CA LEU A 89 -17.50 19.25 -21.22
C LEU A 89 -18.68 18.40 -20.78
N VAL A 90 -19.05 17.35 -21.54
CA VAL A 90 -20.12 16.40 -21.14
C VAL A 90 -19.83 15.75 -19.79
N SER A 91 -18.55 15.59 -19.41
CA SER A 91 -18.18 14.91 -18.17
C SER A 91 -17.17 15.65 -17.29
N SER A 92 -16.46 16.65 -17.82
CA SER A 92 -15.49 17.45 -17.05
C SER A 92 -16.06 18.12 -15.80
N PRO A 93 -17.25 18.74 -15.81
CA PRO A 93 -17.76 19.48 -14.65
C PRO A 93 -17.97 18.61 -13.43
N TRP A 94 -18.56 17.43 -13.59
CA TRP A 94 -19.12 16.67 -12.48
C TRP A 94 -18.34 15.41 -12.11
N ARG A 95 -17.61 14.78 -13.05
CA ARG A 95 -17.07 13.42 -12.89
C ARG A 95 -16.17 13.28 -11.65
N LEU A 96 -15.20 14.17 -11.48
CA LEU A 96 -14.24 14.10 -10.36
C LEU A 96 -14.91 14.48 -9.03
N THR A 97 -15.75 15.51 -9.03
CA THR A 97 -16.54 15.93 -7.87
C THR A 97 -17.43 14.81 -7.35
N LEU A 98 -18.07 14.06 -8.25
CA LEU A 98 -18.85 12.87 -7.94
C LEU A 98 -17.98 11.78 -7.31
N LEU A 99 -16.80 11.49 -7.87
CA LEU A 99 -15.87 10.50 -7.33
C LEU A 99 -15.38 10.87 -5.93
N PHE A 100 -15.12 12.16 -5.65
CA PHE A 100 -14.78 12.63 -4.30
C PHE A 100 -15.94 12.49 -3.33
N LEU A 101 -17.16 12.85 -3.73
CA LEU A 101 -18.38 12.67 -2.92
C LEU A 101 -18.56 11.19 -2.53
N VAL A 102 -18.52 10.28 -3.50
CA VAL A 102 -18.66 8.83 -3.26
C VAL A 102 -17.50 8.28 -2.41
N SER A 103 -16.29 8.84 -2.55
CA SER A 103 -15.14 8.48 -1.72
C SER A 103 -15.33 8.87 -0.25
N GLY A 104 -15.90 10.05 0.00
CA GLY A 104 -16.30 10.51 1.33
C GLY A 104 -17.38 9.62 1.95
N SER A 105 -18.41 9.27 1.17
CA SER A 105 -19.45 8.35 1.64
C SER A 105 -18.90 6.97 2.00
N ALA A 106 -17.99 6.43 1.19
CA ALA A 106 -17.33 5.17 1.50
C ALA A 106 -16.50 5.23 2.79
N LEU A 107 -15.81 6.35 3.05
CA LEU A 107 -15.08 6.54 4.30
C LEU A 107 -16.03 6.56 5.51
N ARG A 108 -17.22 7.17 5.38
CA ARG A 108 -18.23 7.18 6.46
C ARG A 108 -18.75 5.79 6.80
N PHE A 109 -18.99 4.94 5.80
CA PHE A 109 -19.37 3.56 6.07
C PHE A 109 -18.22 2.77 6.71
N MET A 110 -16.97 3.02 6.30
CA MET A 110 -15.78 2.40 6.90
C MET A 110 -15.52 2.86 8.35
N SER A 111 -15.90 4.08 8.73
CA SER A 111 -15.67 4.61 10.08
C SER A 111 -16.58 4.01 11.15
N THR A 112 -17.64 3.30 10.74
CA THR A 112 -18.59 2.70 11.69
C THR A 112 -17.90 1.59 12.49
N GLY A 113 -17.88 1.74 13.82
CA GLY A 113 -17.22 0.78 14.72
C GLY A 113 -15.69 0.85 14.74
N GLN A 114 -15.06 1.85 14.11
CA GLN A 114 -13.61 2.04 14.11
C GLN A 114 -13.21 3.36 14.76
N GLY A 115 -12.19 3.32 15.64
CA GLY A 115 -11.58 4.54 16.19
C GLY A 115 -10.71 5.29 15.15
N PRO A 116 -10.45 6.60 15.34
CA PRO A 116 -9.71 7.43 14.38
C PRO A 116 -8.34 6.87 13.96
N ARG A 117 -7.57 6.33 14.93
CA ARG A 117 -6.26 5.73 14.67
C ARG A 117 -6.34 4.49 13.77
N SER A 118 -7.34 3.63 14.02
CA SER A 118 -7.57 2.43 13.20
C SER A 118 -7.94 2.82 11.77
N LEU A 119 -8.79 3.84 11.63
CA LEU A 119 -9.21 4.34 10.33
C LEU A 119 -8.04 4.95 9.54
N ILE A 120 -7.20 5.78 10.17
CA ILE A 120 -5.97 6.31 9.55
C ILE A 120 -5.08 5.17 9.07
N ALA A 121 -4.82 4.19 9.93
CA ALA A 121 -3.99 3.03 9.57
C ALA A 121 -4.61 2.24 8.41
N ALA A 122 -5.93 2.03 8.40
CA ALA A 122 -6.63 1.36 7.31
C ALA A 122 -6.53 2.13 5.99
N ARG A 123 -6.61 3.46 6.03
CA ARG A 123 -6.46 4.32 4.84
C ARG A 123 -5.04 4.32 4.30
N LEU A 124 -4.04 4.51 5.16
CA LEU A 124 -2.63 4.47 4.76
C LEU A 124 -2.24 3.10 4.18
N LYS A 125 -2.69 1.99 4.80
CA LYS A 125 -2.45 0.63 4.27
C LYS A 125 -3.12 0.38 2.93
N ARG A 126 -4.27 1.01 2.66
CA ARG A 126 -5.04 0.80 1.42
C ARG A 126 -4.56 1.67 0.26
N LEU A 127 -4.18 2.93 0.53
CA LEU A 127 -3.84 3.90 -0.50
C LEU A 127 -2.34 4.13 -0.65
N GLY A 128 -1.55 3.94 0.42
CA GLY A 128 -0.11 4.19 0.43
C GLY A 128 0.66 3.31 -0.54
N PRO A 129 0.58 1.96 -0.45
CA PRO A 129 1.32 1.08 -1.36
C PRO A 129 0.97 1.31 -2.85
N PRO A 130 -0.32 1.46 -3.24
CA PRO A 130 -0.66 1.78 -4.63
C PRO A 130 -0.19 3.15 -5.11
N LEU A 131 -0.24 4.16 -4.24
CA LEU A 131 0.27 5.49 -4.59
C LEU A 131 1.77 5.45 -4.82
N LEU A 132 2.54 4.84 -3.91
CA LEU A 132 3.99 4.70 -4.05
C LEU A 132 4.37 3.89 -5.29
N PHE A 133 3.70 2.75 -5.50
CA PHE A 133 3.94 1.94 -6.70
C PHE A 133 3.63 2.71 -7.98
N GLY A 134 2.51 3.42 -8.01
CA GLY A 134 2.11 4.22 -9.15
C GLY A 134 3.11 5.35 -9.45
N VAL A 135 3.53 6.10 -8.44
CA VAL A 135 4.52 7.18 -8.57
C VAL A 135 5.88 6.63 -8.98
N LEU A 136 6.34 5.51 -8.42
CA LEU A 136 7.67 4.98 -8.71
C LEU A 136 7.77 4.21 -10.03
N PHE A 137 6.68 3.61 -10.53
CA PHE A 137 6.74 2.71 -11.69
C PHE A 137 5.77 3.08 -12.81
N LEU A 138 4.51 3.41 -12.50
CA LEU A 138 3.50 3.63 -13.55
C LEU A 138 3.62 4.99 -14.21
N VAL A 139 3.82 6.05 -13.40
CA VAL A 139 3.93 7.42 -13.89
C VAL A 139 5.23 7.69 -14.65
N PRO A 140 6.42 7.22 -14.20
CA PRO A 140 7.66 7.45 -14.92
C PRO A 140 7.67 6.86 -16.33
N ILE A 141 6.94 5.76 -16.57
CA ILE A 141 6.74 5.22 -17.92
C ILE A 141 5.99 6.23 -18.79
N GLN A 142 4.93 6.85 -18.27
CA GLN A 142 4.15 7.84 -19.01
C GLN A 142 4.97 9.09 -19.35
N SER A 143 5.66 9.66 -18.35
CA SER A 143 6.43 10.89 -18.54
C SER A 143 7.68 10.66 -19.39
N TRP A 144 8.32 9.50 -19.28
CA TRP A 144 9.41 9.11 -20.18
C TRP A 144 8.95 9.01 -21.63
N ILE A 145 7.83 8.32 -21.89
CA ILE A 145 7.27 8.19 -23.24
C ILE A 145 6.89 9.56 -23.80
N GLU A 146 6.25 10.41 -23.00
CA GLU A 146 5.94 11.79 -23.39
C GLU A 146 7.22 12.58 -23.75
N ALA A 147 8.27 12.48 -22.93
CA ALA A 147 9.53 13.18 -23.19
C ALA A 147 10.24 12.67 -24.46
N MET A 148 10.15 11.36 -24.73
CA MET A 148 10.65 10.76 -25.96
C MET A 148 9.84 11.23 -27.19
N ASP A 149 8.50 11.25 -27.11
CA ASP A 149 7.63 11.69 -28.22
C ASP A 149 7.77 13.19 -28.51
N LYS A 150 7.93 14.01 -27.47
CA LYS A 150 8.15 15.46 -27.59
C LYS A 150 9.59 15.85 -27.93
N GLY A 151 10.52 14.88 -27.98
CA GLY A 151 11.92 15.10 -28.33
C GLY A 151 12.76 15.81 -27.25
N SER A 152 12.27 15.92 -26.01
CA SER A 152 13.00 16.52 -24.89
C SER A 152 13.92 15.53 -24.16
N TRP A 153 13.86 14.26 -24.55
CA TRP A 153 14.69 13.18 -24.01
C TRP A 153 15.01 12.13 -25.09
N SER A 154 16.18 11.51 -24.99
CA SER A 154 16.64 10.48 -25.93
C SER A 154 17.29 9.26 -25.26
N ALA A 155 17.45 9.28 -23.93
CA ALA A 155 18.10 8.23 -23.17
C ALA A 155 17.10 7.18 -22.63
N SER A 156 17.63 6.14 -22.00
CA SER A 156 16.83 5.02 -21.49
C SER A 156 15.84 5.44 -20.39
N LEU A 157 14.81 4.61 -20.19
CA LEU A 157 13.86 4.76 -19.08
C LEU A 157 14.56 4.77 -17.71
N LEU A 158 15.62 4.00 -17.52
CA LEU A 158 16.39 4.00 -16.28
C LEU A 158 17.05 5.36 -16.03
N ALA A 159 17.62 5.98 -17.07
CA ALA A 159 18.21 7.30 -16.94
C ALA A 159 17.15 8.37 -16.61
N TRP A 160 15.95 8.26 -17.22
CA TRP A 160 14.82 9.11 -16.87
C TRP A 160 14.39 8.92 -15.41
N TRP A 161 14.25 7.66 -14.98
CA TRP A 161 13.87 7.33 -13.61
C TRP A 161 14.86 7.89 -12.59
N LEU A 162 16.17 7.73 -12.83
CA LEU A 162 17.22 8.28 -11.96
C LEU A 162 17.21 9.81 -11.92
N ARG A 163 16.91 10.46 -13.05
CA ARG A 163 16.74 11.92 -13.13
C ARG A 163 15.52 12.38 -12.32
N GLU A 164 14.39 11.72 -12.52
CA GLU A 164 13.10 12.08 -11.91
C GLU A 164 13.15 12.00 -10.37
N PHE A 165 13.82 10.96 -9.84
CA PHE A 165 13.98 10.75 -8.40
C PHE A 165 15.31 11.28 -7.84
N SER A 166 16.05 12.07 -8.61
CA SER A 166 17.19 12.82 -8.10
C SER A 166 16.74 13.95 -7.16
N PRO A 167 17.61 14.52 -6.30
CA PRO A 167 17.26 15.67 -5.48
C PRO A 167 16.70 16.84 -6.29
N ALA A 168 17.24 17.09 -7.50
CA ALA A 168 16.75 18.13 -8.39
C ALA A 168 15.38 17.79 -9.01
N GLY A 169 15.15 16.52 -9.37
CA GLY A 169 13.85 16.06 -9.85
C GLY A 169 12.77 16.19 -8.78
N LEU A 170 13.05 15.72 -7.57
CA LEU A 170 12.13 15.82 -6.43
C LEU A 170 11.88 17.26 -5.98
N ALA A 171 12.83 18.17 -6.17
CA ALA A 171 12.62 19.60 -5.93
C ALA A 171 11.55 20.21 -6.85
N ASN A 172 11.34 19.66 -8.04
CA ASN A 172 10.27 20.05 -8.96
C ASN A 172 8.91 19.41 -8.62
N GLY A 173 8.85 18.59 -7.57
CA GLY A 173 7.66 17.88 -7.13
C GLY A 173 7.63 16.40 -7.53
N ALA A 174 6.73 15.64 -6.90
CA ALA A 174 6.56 14.22 -7.24
C ALA A 174 5.75 14.08 -8.55
N PRO A 175 6.13 13.16 -9.46
CA PRO A 175 5.39 12.93 -10.70
C PRO A 175 4.11 12.16 -10.40
N LEU A 176 2.99 12.88 -10.26
CA LEU A 176 1.71 12.28 -9.91
C LEU A 176 0.89 11.88 -11.14
N ASN A 177 0.92 12.67 -12.22
CA ASN A 177 -0.03 12.55 -13.35
C ASN A 177 -1.45 12.23 -12.85
N HIS A 178 -2.15 11.25 -13.41
CA HIS A 178 -3.51 10.87 -13.00
C HIS A 178 -3.64 10.46 -11.53
N LEU A 179 -2.55 10.11 -10.85
CA LEU A 179 -2.55 9.70 -9.44
C LEU A 179 -2.75 10.86 -8.46
N TRP A 180 -2.78 12.12 -8.92
CA TRP A 180 -3.11 13.27 -8.07
C TRP A 180 -4.45 13.03 -7.34
N PHE A 181 -5.45 12.44 -8.00
CA PHE A 181 -6.74 12.12 -7.40
C PHE A 181 -6.59 11.15 -6.21
N LEU A 182 -5.70 10.16 -6.32
CA LEU A 182 -5.43 9.19 -5.26
C LEU A 182 -4.75 9.85 -4.05
N LEU A 183 -3.78 10.73 -4.30
CA LEU A 183 -3.13 11.52 -3.25
C LEU A 183 -4.17 12.40 -2.52
N TYR A 184 -5.00 13.12 -3.28
CA TYR A 184 -6.04 13.99 -2.72
C TYR A 184 -7.05 13.19 -1.91
N ALA A 185 -7.51 12.04 -2.43
CA ALA A 185 -8.41 11.15 -1.69
C ALA A 185 -7.78 10.63 -0.38
N ALA A 186 -6.47 10.39 -0.35
CA ALA A 186 -5.75 10.01 0.88
C ALA A 186 -5.71 11.18 1.87
N VAL A 187 -5.27 12.36 1.44
CA VAL A 187 -5.15 13.57 2.27
C VAL A 187 -6.51 14.00 2.81
N TYR A 188 -7.54 14.06 1.97
CA TYR A 188 -8.90 14.39 2.38
C TYR A 188 -9.52 13.35 3.30
N SER A 189 -9.14 12.07 3.18
CA SER A 189 -9.52 11.09 4.19
C SER A 189 -8.93 11.44 5.55
N LEU A 190 -7.65 11.80 5.61
CA LEU A 190 -6.99 12.18 6.87
C LEU A 190 -7.58 13.48 7.44
N ALA A 191 -7.81 14.49 6.59
CA ALA A 191 -8.44 15.74 6.98
C ALA A 191 -9.86 15.52 7.50
N ALA A 192 -10.68 14.70 6.82
CA ALA A 192 -12.01 14.34 7.29
C ALA A 192 -11.98 13.60 8.63
N ILE A 193 -10.99 12.72 8.86
CA ILE A 193 -10.83 12.05 10.16
C ILE A 193 -10.38 13.05 11.24
N ALA A 194 -9.50 14.01 10.91
CA ALA A 194 -9.07 15.03 11.85
C ALA A 194 -10.22 15.97 12.26
N VAL A 195 -11.05 16.38 11.30
CA VAL A 195 -12.16 17.33 11.54
C VAL A 195 -13.40 16.62 12.10
N PHE A 196 -13.77 15.46 11.55
CA PHE A 196 -15.01 14.74 11.86
C PHE A 196 -14.80 13.43 12.64
N GLY A 197 -13.57 13.16 13.11
CA GLY A 197 -13.28 11.96 13.90
C GLY A 197 -13.88 11.98 15.30
N ASP A 198 -14.23 13.16 15.81
CA ASP A 198 -15.05 13.32 17.02
C ASP A 198 -16.53 13.05 16.69
N PRO A 199 -17.13 11.97 17.24
CA PRO A 199 -18.51 11.59 16.94
C PRO A 199 -19.54 12.68 17.26
N GLN A 200 -19.30 13.49 18.30
CA GLN A 200 -20.25 14.53 18.69
C GLN A 200 -20.22 15.70 17.71
N ARG A 201 -19.03 16.15 17.31
CA ARG A 201 -18.88 17.20 16.28
C ARG A 201 -19.46 16.73 14.95
N ALA A 202 -19.14 15.51 14.55
CA ALA A 202 -19.68 14.92 13.33
C ALA A 202 -21.21 14.86 13.34
N ALA A 203 -21.82 14.44 14.45
CA ALA A 203 -23.28 14.38 14.59
C ALA A 203 -23.94 15.77 14.54
N ARG A 204 -23.34 16.78 15.19
CA ARG A 204 -23.84 18.17 15.16
C ARG A 204 -23.81 18.76 13.76
N LEU A 205 -22.69 18.59 13.05
CA LEU A 205 -22.54 19.08 11.68
C LEU A 205 -23.45 18.34 10.70
N GLU A 206 -23.58 17.03 10.88
CA GLU A 206 -24.50 16.21 10.09
C GLU A 206 -25.95 16.65 10.27
N ALA A 207 -26.40 16.95 11.50
CA ALA A 207 -27.74 17.48 11.74
C ALA A 207 -27.97 18.83 11.03
N ARG A 208 -27.06 19.79 11.24
CA ARG A 208 -27.14 21.11 10.60
C ARG A 208 -27.17 21.04 9.08
N LEU A 209 -26.30 20.23 8.48
CA LEU A 209 -26.27 20.05 7.03
C LEU A 209 -27.49 19.31 6.52
N SER A 210 -27.98 18.31 7.26
CA SER A 210 -29.21 17.59 6.91
C SER A 210 -30.39 18.54 6.86
N ASP A 211 -30.54 19.45 7.83
CA ASP A 211 -31.63 20.43 7.89
C ASP A 211 -31.52 21.45 6.74
N LEU A 212 -30.30 21.89 6.43
CA LEU A 212 -30.03 22.80 5.32
C LEU A 212 -30.33 22.17 3.95
N LEU A 213 -30.09 20.87 3.80
CA LEU A 213 -30.22 20.13 2.54
C LEU A 213 -31.50 19.29 2.48
N THR A 214 -32.62 19.89 2.87
CA THR A 214 -33.96 19.29 2.78
C THR A 214 -34.78 19.85 1.61
N GLY A 215 -35.52 18.97 0.93
CA GLY A 215 -36.39 19.33 -0.18
C GLY A 215 -35.61 19.99 -1.33
N TRP A 216 -36.14 21.09 -1.88
CA TRP A 216 -35.50 21.78 -3.02
C TRP A 216 -34.09 22.33 -2.69
N ARG A 217 -33.80 22.56 -1.41
CA ARG A 217 -32.48 23.05 -0.96
C ARG A 217 -31.37 22.01 -1.17
N ALA A 218 -31.71 20.72 -1.27
CA ALA A 218 -30.77 19.67 -1.68
C ALA A 218 -30.20 19.91 -3.10
N LEU A 219 -30.90 20.66 -3.95
CA LEU A 219 -30.41 21.10 -5.24
C LEU A 219 -29.76 22.49 -5.18
N ALA A 220 -30.45 23.47 -4.60
CA ALA A 220 -30.03 24.86 -4.69
C ALA A 220 -28.76 25.17 -3.87
N VAL A 221 -28.60 24.59 -2.68
CA VAL A 221 -27.46 24.91 -1.80
C VAL A 221 -26.13 24.42 -2.38
N PRO A 222 -26.00 23.18 -2.88
CA PRO A 222 -24.76 22.75 -3.50
C PRO A 222 -24.46 23.50 -4.81
N VAL A 223 -25.48 23.86 -5.61
CA VAL A 223 -25.30 24.74 -6.78
C VAL A 223 -24.71 26.08 -6.35
N ALA A 224 -25.33 26.74 -5.36
CA ALA A 224 -24.86 28.04 -4.87
C ALA A 224 -23.42 27.95 -4.34
N TYR A 225 -23.08 26.89 -3.61
CA TYR A 225 -21.73 26.62 -3.16
C TYR A 225 -20.73 26.51 -4.31
N LEU A 226 -21.03 25.68 -5.32
CA LEU A 226 -20.16 25.45 -6.48
C LEU A 226 -19.94 26.73 -7.31
N ILE A 227 -21.01 27.52 -7.50
CA ILE A 227 -20.94 28.82 -8.17
C ILE A 227 -20.06 29.77 -7.36
N ALA A 228 -20.29 29.88 -6.05
CA ALA A 228 -19.55 30.79 -5.19
C ALA A 228 -18.04 30.48 -5.20
N ILE A 229 -17.64 29.21 -5.00
CA ILE A 229 -16.22 28.86 -5.02
C ILE A 229 -15.59 29.07 -6.41
N ARG A 230 -16.36 28.90 -7.49
CA ARG A 230 -15.86 29.12 -8.86
C ARG A 230 -15.74 30.60 -9.21
N ILE A 231 -16.57 31.47 -8.67
CA ILE A 231 -16.43 32.92 -8.86
C ILE A 231 -15.30 33.47 -7.98
N LEU A 232 -15.21 33.01 -6.73
CA LEU A 232 -14.32 33.62 -5.74
C LEU A 232 -12.91 33.03 -5.75
N LEU A 233 -12.74 31.72 -5.99
CA LEU A 233 -11.45 31.05 -5.83
C LEU A 233 -10.82 30.64 -7.17
N PHE A 234 -11.59 30.23 -8.17
CA PHE A 234 -11.03 29.79 -9.46
C PHE A 234 -10.20 30.88 -10.17
N PRO A 235 -10.59 32.16 -10.22
CA PRO A 235 -9.78 33.19 -10.86
C PRO A 235 -8.45 33.47 -10.13
N LEU A 236 -8.39 33.22 -8.82
CA LEU A 236 -7.21 33.47 -7.99
C LEU A 236 -6.23 32.31 -7.99
N PHE A 237 -6.73 31.07 -7.98
CA PHE A 237 -5.91 29.87 -7.76
C PHE A 237 -5.90 28.90 -8.94
N GLY A 238 -6.89 28.95 -9.83
CA GLY A 238 -7.03 28.02 -10.95
C GLY A 238 -7.17 26.55 -10.51
N LEU A 239 -6.75 25.63 -11.38
CA LEU A 239 -6.59 24.21 -11.07
C LEU A 239 -5.13 23.84 -11.30
N THR A 240 -4.37 23.63 -10.23
CA THR A 240 -2.92 23.37 -10.31
C THR A 240 -2.57 21.90 -10.18
N ASN A 241 -3.44 21.10 -9.55
CA ASN A 241 -3.14 19.74 -9.08
C ASN A 241 -1.90 19.65 -8.16
N GLN A 242 -1.49 20.79 -7.57
CA GLN A 242 -0.42 20.88 -6.60
C GLN A 242 -1.01 21.02 -5.20
N LEU A 243 -0.93 19.95 -4.41
CA LEU A 243 -1.60 19.82 -3.11
C LEU A 243 -1.39 21.00 -2.13
N ALA A 244 -0.29 21.75 -2.22
CA ALA A 244 0.00 22.86 -1.31
C ALA A 244 -0.72 24.17 -1.68
N THR A 245 -1.07 24.36 -2.96
CA THR A 245 -1.50 25.66 -3.52
C THR A 245 -2.85 25.58 -4.25
N ASP A 246 -3.43 24.39 -4.40
CA ASP A 246 -4.63 24.12 -5.20
C ASP A 246 -5.94 24.47 -4.46
N TRP A 247 -6.04 25.69 -3.91
CA TRP A 247 -7.10 26.12 -2.99
C TRP A 247 -8.52 26.04 -3.56
N TYR A 248 -8.71 26.33 -4.86
CA TYR A 248 -10.00 26.11 -5.51
C TYR A 248 -10.37 24.62 -5.54
N ASN A 249 -9.44 23.75 -5.92
CA ASN A 249 -9.69 22.31 -5.93
C ASN A 249 -9.87 21.75 -4.51
N HIS A 250 -9.20 22.31 -3.50
CA HIS A 250 -9.47 21.98 -2.11
C HIS A 250 -10.91 22.30 -1.73
N ALA A 251 -11.40 23.51 -2.00
CA ALA A 251 -12.79 23.85 -1.75
C ALA A 251 -13.73 22.89 -2.50
N LEU A 252 -13.51 22.69 -3.80
CA LEU A 252 -14.36 21.82 -4.63
C LEU A 252 -14.36 20.37 -4.16
N SER A 253 -13.19 19.75 -4.09
CA SER A 253 -13.02 18.31 -3.89
C SER A 253 -13.13 17.90 -2.43
N PHE A 254 -12.57 18.67 -1.49
CA PHE A 254 -12.78 18.41 -0.05
C PHE A 254 -14.20 18.76 0.39
N GLY A 255 -14.81 19.80 -0.20
CA GLY A 255 -16.23 20.13 0.03
C GLY A 255 -17.15 18.99 -0.38
N ALA A 256 -16.99 18.47 -1.61
CA ALA A 256 -17.74 17.31 -2.09
C ALA A 256 -17.48 16.05 -1.26
N PHE A 257 -16.21 15.78 -0.90
CA PHE A 257 -15.83 14.66 -0.05
C PHE A 257 -16.49 14.76 1.35
N SER A 258 -16.50 15.95 1.94
CA SER A 258 -17.11 16.22 3.25
C SER A 258 -18.63 16.08 3.20
N LEU A 259 -19.28 16.57 2.14
CA LEU A 259 -20.71 16.38 1.89
C LEU A 259 -21.05 14.89 1.85
N GLY A 260 -20.27 14.12 1.07
CA GLY A 260 -20.40 12.67 0.98
C GLY A 260 -20.19 11.98 2.33
N PHE A 261 -19.20 12.39 3.13
CA PHE A 261 -18.90 11.80 4.44
C PHE A 261 -19.98 12.10 5.50
N LEU A 262 -20.50 13.32 5.52
CA LEU A 262 -21.46 13.74 6.54
C LEU A 262 -22.87 13.21 6.25
N LEU A 263 -23.28 13.11 4.98
CA LEU A 263 -24.67 12.81 4.61
C LEU A 263 -24.89 11.41 4.04
N ALA A 264 -23.85 10.57 3.94
CA ALA A 264 -23.96 9.20 3.42
C ALA A 264 -25.11 8.38 4.03
N ARG A 265 -25.37 8.57 5.33
CA ARG A 265 -26.34 7.80 6.12
C ARG A 265 -27.73 8.46 6.20
N ARG A 266 -27.90 9.66 5.66
CA ARG A 266 -29.16 10.42 5.73
C ARG A 266 -30.07 10.06 4.56
N GLU A 267 -31.00 9.13 4.81
CA GLU A 267 -31.96 8.66 3.80
C GLU A 267 -32.86 9.76 3.23
N THR A 268 -33.11 10.83 3.99
CA THR A 268 -33.90 11.99 3.54
C THR A 268 -33.28 12.65 2.31
N LEU A 269 -31.97 12.93 2.35
CA LEU A 269 -31.25 13.52 1.22
C LEU A 269 -31.34 12.64 -0.03
N TRP A 270 -31.12 11.34 0.11
CA TRP A 270 -31.18 10.40 -1.01
C TRP A 270 -32.57 10.34 -1.65
N ARG A 271 -33.63 10.36 -0.83
CA ARG A 271 -35.03 10.43 -1.30
C ARG A 271 -35.34 11.76 -1.98
N ASP A 272 -34.82 12.87 -1.48
CA ASP A 272 -34.99 14.17 -2.13
C ASP A 272 -34.29 14.18 -3.51
N LEU A 273 -33.05 13.69 -3.60
CA LEU A 273 -32.34 13.55 -4.88
C LEU A 273 -33.09 12.62 -5.86
N GLU A 274 -33.65 11.52 -5.37
CA GLU A 274 -34.53 10.64 -6.16
C GLU A 274 -35.77 11.37 -6.66
N ARG A 275 -36.44 12.14 -5.78
CA ARG A 275 -37.65 12.90 -6.11
C ARG A 275 -37.37 13.93 -7.19
N PHE A 276 -36.25 14.64 -7.11
CA PHE A 276 -35.88 15.70 -8.05
C PHE A 276 -35.10 15.23 -9.28
N ARG A 277 -34.81 13.93 -9.44
CA ARG A 277 -33.95 13.38 -10.50
C ARG A 277 -34.28 13.87 -11.92
N TRP A 278 -35.57 14.02 -12.26
CA TRP A 278 -36.01 14.50 -13.58
C TRP A 278 -35.77 15.99 -13.76
N ILE A 279 -36.03 16.80 -12.72
CA ILE A 279 -35.72 18.24 -12.73
C ILE A 279 -34.21 18.42 -12.88
N SER A 280 -33.42 17.68 -12.11
CA SER A 280 -31.95 17.69 -12.22
C SER A 280 -31.47 17.29 -13.62
N LEU A 281 -32.07 16.25 -14.23
CA LEU A 281 -31.75 15.85 -15.59
C LEU A 281 -32.10 16.93 -16.61
N CYS A 282 -33.28 17.53 -16.53
CA CYS A 282 -33.68 18.62 -17.42
C CYS A 282 -32.72 19.81 -17.30
N VAL A 283 -32.35 20.20 -16.07
CA VAL A 283 -31.38 21.28 -15.85
C VAL A 283 -30.02 20.93 -16.46
N ALA A 284 -29.51 19.71 -16.27
CA ALA A 284 -28.24 19.26 -16.86
C ALA A 284 -28.28 19.28 -18.40
N VAL A 285 -29.33 18.71 -19.01
CA VAL A 285 -29.50 18.64 -20.47
C VAL A 285 -29.62 20.03 -21.10
N LEU A 286 -30.21 21.00 -20.40
CA LEU A 286 -30.33 22.38 -20.87
C LEU A 286 -29.07 23.22 -20.60
N ALA A 287 -28.39 23.00 -19.46
CA ALA A 287 -27.20 23.74 -19.09
C ALA A 287 -25.98 23.38 -19.97
N LEU A 288 -25.85 22.11 -20.35
CA LEU A 288 -24.75 21.64 -21.20
C LEU A 288 -24.61 22.38 -22.55
N PRO A 289 -25.65 22.48 -23.42
CA PRO A 289 -25.53 23.19 -24.68
C PRO A 289 -25.30 24.69 -24.48
N VAL A 290 -25.87 25.30 -23.43
CA VAL A 290 -25.58 26.70 -23.07
C VAL A 290 -24.10 26.87 -22.70
N MET A 291 -23.54 25.92 -21.94
CA MET A 291 -22.13 25.92 -21.58
C MET A 291 -21.22 25.72 -22.81
N MET A 292 -21.60 24.84 -23.75
CA MET A 292 -20.89 24.64 -25.02
C MET A 292 -20.93 25.91 -25.88
N ALA A 293 -22.08 26.57 -25.97
CA ALA A 293 -22.22 27.84 -26.68
C ALA A 293 -21.36 28.95 -26.04
N GLN A 294 -21.30 29.00 -24.70
CA GLN A 294 -20.42 29.91 -23.96
C GLN A 294 -18.93 29.66 -24.23
N ASP A 295 -18.50 28.40 -24.37
CA ASP A 295 -17.12 28.03 -24.67
C ASP A 295 -16.73 28.35 -26.13
N ALA A 296 -17.68 28.23 -27.06
CA ALA A 296 -17.50 28.59 -28.46
C ALA A 296 -17.55 30.11 -28.70
N HIS A 297 -18.13 30.90 -27.79
CA HIS A 297 -18.27 32.35 -27.96
C HIS A 297 -16.94 33.10 -27.72
N PRO A 298 -16.56 34.08 -28.57
CA PRO A 298 -15.29 34.80 -28.43
C PRO A 298 -15.09 35.52 -27.09
N GLY A 299 -16.19 35.88 -26.42
CA GLY A 299 -16.17 36.53 -25.10
C GLY A 299 -15.87 35.59 -23.91
N GLY A 300 -15.89 34.26 -24.09
CA GLY A 300 -15.35 33.20 -23.21
C GLY A 300 -15.81 33.11 -21.75
N GLY A 301 -16.46 34.13 -21.20
CA GLY A 301 -16.74 34.30 -19.77
C GLY A 301 -18.21 34.59 -19.44
N ALA A 302 -19.01 35.06 -20.40
CA ALA A 302 -20.45 35.22 -20.26
C ALA A 302 -21.16 35.11 -21.63
N PHE A 303 -22.40 34.62 -21.64
CA PHE A 303 -23.28 34.61 -22.80
C PHE A 303 -24.66 35.08 -22.36
N LEU A 304 -25.27 36.03 -23.09
CA LEU A 304 -26.51 36.71 -22.70
C LEU A 304 -26.47 37.32 -21.29
N GLY A 305 -25.30 37.81 -20.86
CA GLY A 305 -25.10 38.40 -19.51
C GLY A 305 -24.99 37.38 -18.37
N ILE A 306 -25.13 36.07 -18.63
CA ILE A 306 -24.96 35.03 -17.62
C ILE A 306 -23.50 34.57 -17.58
N PRO A 307 -22.79 34.69 -16.44
CA PRO A 307 -21.42 34.21 -16.32
C PRO A 307 -21.32 32.70 -16.52
N ARG A 308 -20.28 32.24 -17.23
CA ARG A 308 -20.03 30.81 -17.46
C ARG A 308 -19.92 30.01 -16.15
N ALA A 309 -19.40 30.62 -15.09
CA ALA A 309 -19.30 30.00 -13.77
C ALA A 309 -20.66 29.57 -13.21
N VAL A 310 -21.73 30.32 -13.50
CA VAL A 310 -23.10 30.01 -13.07
C VAL A 310 -23.61 28.75 -13.78
N ILE A 311 -23.53 28.72 -15.11
CA ILE A 311 -23.97 27.58 -15.91
C ILE A 311 -23.14 26.34 -15.58
N PHE A 312 -21.82 26.49 -15.39
CA PHE A 312 -20.95 25.38 -15.00
C PHE A 312 -21.34 24.78 -13.65
N GLY A 313 -21.58 25.62 -12.62
CA GLY A 313 -21.99 25.13 -11.30
C GLY A 313 -23.37 24.48 -11.30
N LEU A 314 -24.30 25.02 -12.11
CA LEU A 314 -25.62 24.43 -12.36
C LEU A 314 -25.50 23.05 -13.00
N ASP A 315 -24.82 22.95 -14.15
CA ASP A 315 -24.60 21.69 -14.87
C ASP A 315 -23.93 20.65 -13.96
N GLN A 316 -22.89 21.07 -13.24
CA GLN A 316 -22.10 20.21 -12.37
C GLN A 316 -22.96 19.54 -11.28
N TRP A 317 -23.71 20.30 -10.48
CA TRP A 317 -24.53 19.69 -9.43
C TRP A 317 -25.79 19.04 -9.98
N ALA A 318 -26.44 19.62 -11.00
CA ALA A 318 -27.64 19.04 -11.60
C ALA A 318 -27.32 17.65 -12.17
N THR A 319 -26.19 17.48 -12.84
CA THR A 319 -25.75 16.17 -13.34
C THR A 319 -25.44 15.21 -12.19
N ILE A 320 -24.74 15.65 -11.14
CA ILE A 320 -24.49 14.82 -9.94
C ILE A 320 -25.82 14.38 -9.31
N ALA A 321 -26.74 15.30 -9.08
CA ALA A 321 -28.03 15.03 -8.46
C ALA A 321 -28.89 14.07 -9.31
N ALA A 322 -28.88 14.23 -10.64
CA ALA A 322 -29.54 13.31 -11.56
C ALA A 322 -28.93 11.91 -11.44
N ILE A 323 -27.60 11.77 -11.53
CA ILE A 323 -26.92 10.48 -11.40
C ILE A 323 -27.24 9.82 -10.04
N LEU A 324 -27.10 10.56 -8.94
CA LEU A 324 -27.38 10.03 -7.60
C LEU A 324 -28.85 9.61 -7.46
N GLY A 325 -29.80 10.41 -7.96
CA GLY A 325 -31.23 10.12 -7.90
C GLY A 325 -31.65 8.91 -8.74
N PHE A 326 -31.16 8.81 -9.99
CA PHE A 326 -31.44 7.67 -10.87
C PHE A 326 -30.78 6.38 -10.35
N VAL A 327 -29.53 6.42 -9.90
CA VAL A 327 -28.85 5.24 -9.35
C VAL A 327 -29.51 4.81 -8.05
N TYR A 328 -29.89 5.74 -7.16
CA TYR A 328 -30.60 5.38 -5.93
C TYR A 328 -31.94 4.69 -6.21
N ARG A 329 -32.70 5.17 -7.20
CA ARG A 329 -33.97 4.54 -7.62
C ARG A 329 -33.78 3.12 -8.17
N HIS A 330 -32.80 2.92 -9.05
CA HIS A 330 -32.72 1.72 -9.89
C HIS A 330 -31.65 0.71 -9.44
N LEU A 331 -30.57 1.15 -8.79
CA LEU A 331 -29.38 0.32 -8.52
C LEU A 331 -29.09 0.12 -7.03
N ARG A 332 -29.86 0.73 -6.12
CA ARG A 332 -29.66 0.60 -4.66
C ARG A 332 -29.60 -0.84 -4.16
N ASN A 333 -30.45 -1.70 -4.71
CA ASN A 333 -30.56 -3.11 -4.30
C ASN A 333 -29.96 -4.07 -5.35
N VAL A 334 -29.35 -3.54 -6.42
CA VAL A 334 -28.82 -4.37 -7.50
C VAL A 334 -27.43 -4.85 -7.13
N SER A 335 -27.38 -6.07 -6.60
CA SER A 335 -26.16 -6.80 -6.29
C SER A 335 -25.96 -7.97 -7.25
N GLY A 336 -24.74 -8.50 -7.35
CA GLY A 336 -24.48 -9.66 -8.20
C GLY A 336 -22.99 -9.99 -8.34
N PRO A 337 -22.66 -11.11 -9.02
CA PRO A 337 -21.28 -11.50 -9.30
C PRO A 337 -20.52 -10.42 -10.07
N LEU A 338 -21.17 -9.79 -11.05
CA LEU A 338 -20.58 -8.72 -11.86
C LEU A 338 -20.20 -7.51 -11.01
N LEU A 339 -21.08 -7.04 -10.14
CA LEU A 339 -20.77 -5.90 -9.25
C LEU A 339 -19.59 -6.22 -8.33
N ARG A 340 -19.54 -7.42 -7.75
CA ARG A 340 -18.42 -7.84 -6.89
C ARG A 340 -17.09 -7.85 -7.66
N TYR A 341 -17.11 -8.43 -8.87
CA TYR A 341 -15.95 -8.47 -9.75
C TYR A 341 -15.46 -7.06 -10.10
N LEU A 342 -16.35 -6.20 -10.60
CA LEU A 342 -16.02 -4.84 -11.01
C LEU A 342 -15.60 -3.96 -9.83
N THR A 343 -16.17 -4.17 -8.64
CA THR A 343 -15.75 -3.42 -7.44
C THR A 343 -14.31 -3.73 -7.05
N ASP A 344 -13.88 -4.98 -7.21
CA ASP A 344 -12.48 -5.35 -6.98
C ASP A 344 -11.58 -4.88 -8.13
N ALA A 345 -12.07 -4.88 -9.38
CA ALA A 345 -11.30 -4.52 -10.57
C ALA A 345 -11.10 -3.00 -10.75
N VAL A 346 -12.06 -2.17 -10.32
CA VAL A 346 -12.10 -0.73 -10.65
C VAL A 346 -10.84 0.01 -10.23
N PHE A 347 -10.29 -0.30 -9.06
CA PHE A 347 -9.13 0.41 -8.52
C PHE A 347 -7.81 0.02 -9.22
N PRO A 348 -7.49 -1.28 -9.40
CA PRO A 348 -6.39 -1.70 -10.27
C PRO A 348 -6.49 -1.17 -11.70
N CYS A 349 -7.70 -1.19 -12.29
CA CYS A 349 -7.91 -0.66 -13.63
C CYS A 349 -7.64 0.85 -13.68
N TYR A 350 -8.11 1.61 -12.69
CA TYR A 350 -7.78 3.02 -12.54
C TYR A 350 -6.26 3.26 -12.41
N LEU A 351 -5.52 2.40 -11.72
CA LEU A 351 -4.06 2.54 -11.68
C LEU A 351 -3.43 2.34 -13.06
N ALA A 352 -3.85 1.29 -13.78
CA ALA A 352 -3.25 0.87 -15.05
C ALA A 352 -3.62 1.73 -16.27
N HIS A 353 -4.87 2.21 -16.36
CA HIS A 353 -5.46 2.65 -17.62
C HIS A 353 -4.65 3.71 -18.37
N GLN A 354 -4.16 4.74 -17.69
CA GLN A 354 -3.45 5.84 -18.36
C GLN A 354 -2.08 5.38 -18.88
N THR A 355 -1.34 4.56 -18.12
CA THR A 355 -0.06 4.01 -18.60
C THR A 355 -0.28 3.09 -19.80
N VAL A 356 -1.31 2.23 -19.75
CA VAL A 356 -1.68 1.37 -20.90
C VAL A 356 -2.04 2.21 -22.12
N LEU A 357 -2.85 3.26 -21.94
CA LEU A 357 -3.26 4.15 -23.02
C LEU A 357 -2.06 4.88 -23.65
N VAL A 358 -1.20 5.48 -22.83
CA VAL A 358 -0.01 6.21 -23.30
C VAL A 358 0.94 5.29 -24.08
N VAL A 359 1.20 4.08 -23.58
CA VAL A 359 1.98 3.07 -24.32
C VAL A 359 1.28 2.68 -25.63
N ALA A 360 -0.03 2.47 -25.60
CA ALA A 360 -0.78 2.06 -26.79
C ALA A 360 -0.74 3.12 -27.89
N ILE A 361 -1.01 4.40 -27.58
CA ILE A 361 -0.94 5.46 -28.59
C ILE A 361 0.50 5.67 -29.08
N TRP A 362 1.51 5.59 -28.21
CA TRP A 362 2.91 5.70 -28.65
C TRP A 362 3.28 4.67 -29.72
N LEU A 363 2.81 3.43 -29.53
CA LEU A 363 3.04 2.36 -30.49
C LEU A 363 2.16 2.51 -31.74
N LEU A 364 0.91 2.98 -31.62
CA LEU A 364 -0.02 3.07 -32.74
C LEU A 364 0.21 4.29 -33.63
N LYS A 365 0.63 5.43 -33.07
CA LYS A 365 0.80 6.71 -33.77
C LYS A 365 1.65 6.59 -35.05
N PRO A 366 2.81 5.90 -35.07
CA PRO A 366 3.59 5.72 -36.31
C PRO A 366 2.91 4.89 -37.40
N ARG A 367 1.86 4.11 -37.06
CA ARG A 367 1.16 3.24 -38.02
C ARG A 367 0.12 3.98 -38.85
N GLY A 368 -0.18 5.23 -38.55
CA GLY A 368 -1.04 6.09 -39.36
C GLY A 368 -2.45 5.53 -39.61
N LEU A 369 -3.03 4.86 -38.60
CA LEU A 369 -4.37 4.28 -38.74
C LEU A 369 -5.44 5.37 -38.98
N PRO A 370 -6.56 5.04 -39.66
CA PRO A 370 -7.72 5.93 -39.71
C PRO A 370 -8.24 6.24 -38.30
N ALA A 371 -8.62 7.49 -38.04
CA ALA A 371 -8.96 7.98 -36.70
C ALA A 371 -9.99 7.11 -35.95
N ALA A 372 -11.05 6.65 -36.63
CA ALA A 372 -12.07 5.81 -36.02
C ALA A 372 -11.53 4.43 -35.60
N ALA A 373 -10.70 3.81 -36.44
CA ALA A 373 -10.07 2.53 -36.12
C ALA A 373 -9.07 2.69 -34.96
N GLU A 374 -8.25 3.74 -34.99
CA GLU A 374 -7.33 4.07 -33.90
C GLU A 374 -8.07 4.25 -32.57
N ALA A 375 -9.16 5.04 -32.56
CA ALA A 375 -9.94 5.30 -31.36
C ALA A 375 -10.57 4.01 -30.79
N LEU A 376 -11.16 3.16 -31.64
CA LEU A 376 -11.73 1.88 -31.22
C LEU A 376 -10.66 0.94 -30.65
N VAL A 377 -9.47 0.87 -31.28
CA VAL A 377 -8.36 0.09 -30.77
C VAL A 377 -7.86 0.64 -29.44
N LEU A 378 -7.72 1.96 -29.28
CA LEU A 378 -7.28 2.57 -28.02
C LEU A 378 -8.29 2.32 -26.89
N VAL A 379 -9.60 2.45 -27.14
CA VAL A 379 -10.63 2.08 -26.17
C VAL A 379 -10.50 0.59 -25.80
N GLY A 380 -10.47 -0.29 -26.81
CA GLY A 380 -10.40 -1.73 -26.61
C GLY A 380 -9.15 -2.17 -25.83
N VAL A 381 -7.96 -1.72 -26.25
CA VAL A 381 -6.68 -2.00 -25.60
C VAL A 381 -6.64 -1.43 -24.18
N THR A 382 -7.18 -0.23 -23.95
CA THR A 382 -7.14 0.37 -22.61
C THR A 382 -8.03 -0.38 -21.63
N PHE A 383 -9.27 -0.74 -22.02
CA PHE A 383 -10.15 -1.56 -21.18
C PHE A 383 -9.62 -2.98 -21.01
N ALA A 384 -9.29 -3.66 -22.10
CA ALA A 384 -8.81 -5.04 -22.07
C ALA A 384 -7.47 -5.14 -21.34
N GLY A 385 -6.51 -4.26 -21.63
CA GLY A 385 -5.21 -4.22 -20.97
C GLY A 385 -5.32 -3.95 -19.47
N SER A 386 -6.18 -3.01 -19.05
CA SER A 386 -6.42 -2.76 -17.63
C SER A 386 -7.03 -3.97 -16.92
N LEU A 387 -8.00 -4.65 -17.56
CA LEU A 387 -8.61 -5.87 -17.04
C LEU A 387 -7.63 -7.05 -17.00
N LEU A 388 -6.78 -7.21 -18.02
CA LEU A 388 -5.74 -8.23 -18.05
C LEU A 388 -4.72 -8.03 -16.92
N ILE A 389 -4.31 -6.78 -16.67
CA ILE A 389 -3.45 -6.44 -15.54
C ILE A 389 -4.15 -6.78 -14.22
N TYR A 390 -5.42 -6.40 -14.05
CA TYR A 390 -6.21 -6.77 -12.89
C TYR A 390 -6.25 -8.30 -12.69
N GLU A 391 -6.53 -9.06 -13.75
CA GLU A 391 -6.59 -10.52 -13.72
C GLU A 391 -5.22 -11.13 -13.36
N ALA A 392 -4.12 -10.61 -13.89
CA ALA A 392 -2.77 -11.05 -13.51
C ALA A 392 -2.48 -10.77 -12.03
N VAL A 393 -2.72 -9.54 -11.58
CA VAL A 393 -2.50 -9.10 -10.19
C VAL A 393 -3.37 -9.87 -9.21
N ARG A 394 -4.63 -10.15 -9.57
CA ARG A 394 -5.55 -10.95 -8.76
C ARG A 394 -4.99 -12.33 -8.45
N ARG A 395 -4.24 -12.95 -9.39
CA ARG A 395 -3.68 -14.30 -9.28
C ARG A 395 -2.34 -14.36 -8.54
N VAL A 396 -1.62 -13.24 -8.40
CA VAL A 396 -0.28 -13.19 -7.79
C VAL A 396 -0.35 -12.53 -6.40
N PRO A 397 -0.38 -13.32 -5.30
CA PRO A 397 -0.67 -12.78 -3.97
C PRO A 397 0.24 -11.65 -3.46
N PRO A 398 1.58 -11.67 -3.69
CA PRO A 398 2.48 -10.64 -3.19
C PRO A 398 2.23 -9.24 -3.75
N ILE A 399 1.77 -9.12 -5.00
CA ILE A 399 1.59 -7.82 -5.67
C ILE A 399 0.21 -7.22 -5.42
N ARG A 400 -0.75 -7.98 -4.88
CA ARG A 400 -2.13 -7.50 -4.60
C ARG A 400 -2.17 -6.18 -3.84
N PRO A 401 -1.42 -5.98 -2.74
CA PRO A 401 -1.45 -4.72 -1.99
C PRO A 401 -0.92 -3.52 -2.79
N LEU A 402 0.07 -3.73 -3.68
CA LEU A 402 0.61 -2.68 -4.56
C LEU A 402 -0.42 -2.17 -5.57
N TRP A 403 -1.45 -2.97 -5.86
CA TRP A 403 -2.55 -2.61 -6.75
C TRP A 403 -3.85 -2.32 -5.99
N GLY A 404 -3.78 -2.18 -4.66
CA GLY A 404 -4.92 -1.81 -3.80
C GLY A 404 -5.93 -2.92 -3.59
N LEU A 405 -5.60 -4.16 -3.97
CA LEU A 405 -6.39 -5.33 -3.65
C LEU A 405 -6.11 -5.79 -2.22
N LYS A 406 -7.15 -6.31 -1.56
CA LYS A 406 -6.98 -6.95 -0.25
C LYS A 406 -6.01 -8.13 -0.39
N PRO A 407 -5.06 -8.31 0.55
CA PRO A 407 -4.32 -9.56 0.66
C PRO A 407 -5.31 -10.72 0.65
N LEU A 408 -4.98 -11.81 -0.05
CA LEU A 408 -5.73 -13.04 0.15
C LEU A 408 -5.64 -13.35 1.65
N ALA A 409 -6.77 -13.69 2.27
CA ALA A 409 -6.74 -14.27 3.60
C ALA A 409 -5.88 -15.52 3.47
N THR A 410 -4.62 -15.43 3.88
CA THR A 410 -3.78 -16.60 4.02
C THR A 410 -4.52 -17.46 5.02
N SER A 411 -5.03 -18.63 4.61
CA SER A 411 -5.46 -19.66 5.54
C SER A 411 -4.23 -20.00 6.38
N ALA A 412 -4.07 -19.26 7.49
CA ALA A 412 -2.85 -19.22 8.27
C ALA A 412 -2.59 -20.59 8.92
N GLU A 413 -3.65 -21.37 9.14
CA GLU A 413 -3.59 -22.76 9.62
C GLU A 413 -2.94 -23.72 8.62
N THR A 414 -3.15 -23.57 7.31
CA THR A 414 -2.64 -24.56 6.33
C THR A 414 -1.24 -24.21 5.80
N GLN A 415 -0.81 -22.94 5.87
CA GLN A 415 0.49 -22.48 5.35
C GLN A 415 1.61 -22.35 6.39
N ALA A 416 1.28 -22.28 7.68
CA ALA A 416 2.26 -22.23 8.77
C ALA A 416 3.41 -23.26 8.58
N PRO A 417 3.16 -24.58 8.42
CA PRO A 417 4.23 -25.56 8.37
C PRO A 417 5.17 -25.42 7.15
N LYS A 418 4.65 -24.98 5.98
CA LYS A 418 5.47 -24.75 4.77
C LYS A 418 6.30 -23.46 4.85
N LEU A 419 5.75 -22.42 5.46
CA LEU A 419 6.46 -21.14 5.67
C LEU A 419 7.58 -21.29 6.71
N TYR A 420 7.37 -22.06 7.79
CA TYR A 420 8.43 -22.36 8.75
C TYR A 420 9.57 -23.19 8.12
N ALA A 421 9.27 -24.14 7.23
CA ALA A 421 10.28 -24.94 6.54
C ALA A 421 11.22 -24.10 5.66
N ARG A 422 10.68 -23.20 4.82
CA ARG A 422 11.50 -22.31 3.97
C ARG A 422 12.35 -21.33 4.78
N ARG A 423 11.80 -20.80 5.88
CA ARG A 423 12.52 -19.90 6.80
C ARG A 423 13.69 -20.60 7.49
N ARG A 424 13.51 -21.86 7.89
CA ARG A 424 14.57 -22.68 8.49
C ARG A 424 15.71 -22.98 7.52
N MET A 425 15.40 -23.25 6.25
CA MET A 425 16.42 -23.46 5.22
C MET A 425 17.30 -22.21 5.02
N LEU A 426 16.71 -21.01 5.03
CA LEU A 426 17.47 -19.76 4.93
C LEU A 426 18.36 -19.52 6.16
N LEU A 427 17.89 -19.86 7.36
CA LEU A 427 18.72 -19.80 8.57
C LEU A 427 19.85 -20.83 8.54
N ALA A 428 19.67 -21.97 7.88
CA ALA A 428 20.75 -22.94 7.69
C ALA A 428 21.93 -22.36 6.89
N CYS A 429 21.68 -21.48 5.91
CA CYS A 429 22.74 -20.72 5.25
C CYS A 429 23.54 -19.88 6.25
N GLY A 430 22.89 -19.29 7.26
CA GLY A 430 23.54 -18.51 8.32
C GLY A 430 24.38 -19.35 9.30
N MET A 431 24.06 -20.63 9.47
CA MET A 431 24.87 -21.57 10.24
C MET A 431 26.12 -22.03 9.47
N ILE A 432 25.98 -22.25 8.15
CA ILE A 432 27.06 -22.79 7.32
C ILE A 432 28.02 -21.69 6.83
N ALA A 433 27.53 -20.48 6.55
CA ALA A 433 28.35 -19.41 5.97
C ALA A 433 29.60 -19.06 6.80
N PRO A 434 29.53 -18.92 8.14
CA PRO A 434 30.72 -18.70 8.97
C PRO A 434 31.71 -19.86 8.89
N LEU A 435 31.22 -21.10 8.95
CA LEU A 435 32.06 -22.30 8.87
C LEU A 435 32.79 -22.40 7.54
N LEU A 436 32.08 -22.08 6.44
CA LEU A 436 32.66 -22.03 5.11
C LEU A 436 33.76 -20.96 5.04
N ALA A 437 33.48 -19.74 5.53
CA ALA A 437 34.45 -18.66 5.55
C ALA A 437 35.72 -19.02 6.36
N PHE A 438 35.56 -19.67 7.52
CA PHE A 438 36.69 -20.14 8.32
C PHE A 438 37.48 -21.24 7.60
N ALA A 439 36.79 -22.25 7.07
CA ALA A 439 37.43 -23.36 6.36
C ALA A 439 38.22 -22.86 5.14
N THR A 440 37.64 -21.95 4.34
CA THR A 440 38.30 -21.39 3.16
C THR A 440 39.48 -20.51 3.53
N THR A 441 39.40 -19.79 4.64
CA THR A 441 40.53 -19.00 5.17
C THR A 441 41.68 -19.91 5.60
N LEU A 442 41.41 -20.99 6.33
CA LEU A 442 42.43 -21.94 6.76
C LEU A 442 43.09 -22.66 5.58
N LEU A 443 42.30 -23.06 4.58
CA LEU A 443 42.82 -23.68 3.36
C LEU A 443 43.67 -22.70 2.54
N ALA A 444 43.27 -21.43 2.44
CA ALA A 444 44.04 -20.42 1.73
C ALA A 444 45.37 -20.11 2.44
N VAL A 445 45.37 -20.06 3.77
CA VAL A 445 46.59 -19.94 4.58
C VAL A 445 47.51 -21.15 4.35
N ALA A 446 46.98 -22.37 4.41
CA ALA A 446 47.78 -23.58 4.18
C ALA A 446 48.39 -23.63 2.76
N ALA A 447 47.71 -23.01 1.79
CA ALA A 447 48.18 -22.87 0.42
C ALA A 447 49.12 -21.66 0.19
N TYR A 448 49.43 -20.88 1.23
CA TYR A 448 50.32 -19.72 1.17
C TYR A 448 51.43 -19.83 2.23
N PRO A 449 52.50 -20.60 1.96
CA PRO A 449 53.54 -20.93 2.95
C PRO A 449 54.25 -19.71 3.57
N ASP A 450 54.41 -18.63 2.79
CA ASP A 450 55.08 -17.40 3.23
C ASP A 450 54.14 -16.39 3.92
N PHE A 451 52.87 -16.76 4.16
CA PHE A 451 51.88 -15.86 4.74
C PHE A 451 52.24 -15.50 6.19
N ASN A 452 52.60 -14.24 6.42
CA ASN A 452 52.90 -13.71 7.73
C ASN A 452 51.61 -13.34 8.46
N HIS A 453 51.23 -14.21 9.39
CA HIS A 453 50.08 -14.00 10.25
C HIS A 453 50.07 -12.62 10.93
N ALA A 454 51.18 -12.13 11.46
CA ALA A 454 51.18 -10.90 12.24
C ALA A 454 50.97 -9.64 11.38
N ARG A 455 51.49 -9.63 10.15
CA ARG A 455 51.65 -8.41 9.35
C ARG A 455 50.70 -8.31 8.15
N GLN A 456 50.23 -9.43 7.63
CA GLN A 456 49.41 -9.43 6.41
C GLN A 456 47.92 -9.45 6.70
N TYR A 457 47.17 -8.76 5.85
CA TYR A 457 45.72 -8.71 5.93
C TYR A 457 45.08 -10.02 5.44
N LEU A 458 43.88 -10.33 5.94
CA LEU A 458 43.11 -11.49 5.47
C LEU A 458 42.80 -11.39 3.98
N SER A 459 42.56 -10.18 3.49
CA SER A 459 42.27 -9.89 2.09
C SER A 459 43.43 -10.19 1.15
N GLU A 460 44.67 -10.26 1.65
CA GLU A 460 45.84 -10.65 0.85
C GLU A 460 45.84 -12.13 0.47
N LEU A 461 45.11 -12.98 1.20
CA LEU A 461 44.93 -14.40 0.86
C LEU A 461 44.19 -14.59 -0.49
N GLY A 462 43.42 -13.59 -0.91
CA GLY A 462 42.77 -13.55 -2.22
C GLY A 462 43.46 -12.62 -3.23
N GLY A 463 44.51 -11.93 -2.81
CA GLY A 463 45.17 -10.88 -3.60
C GLY A 463 46.22 -11.40 -4.56
N ALA A 464 46.82 -10.48 -5.32
CA ALA A 464 47.81 -10.81 -6.36
C ALA A 464 49.08 -11.50 -5.83
N SER A 465 49.38 -11.40 -4.53
CA SER A 465 50.54 -12.03 -3.90
C SER A 465 50.30 -13.49 -3.47
N ALA A 466 49.05 -13.96 -3.45
CA ALA A 466 48.75 -15.33 -3.05
C ALA A 466 49.03 -16.35 -4.16
N HIS A 467 49.47 -17.54 -3.77
CA HIS A 467 49.76 -18.64 -4.71
C HIS A 467 48.49 -19.23 -5.35
N LEU A 468 47.42 -19.39 -4.55
CA LEU A 468 46.12 -19.92 -4.98
C LEU A 468 44.97 -19.01 -4.49
N PRO A 469 44.86 -17.77 -5.00
CA PRO A 469 43.90 -16.77 -4.51
C PRO A 469 42.44 -17.20 -4.66
N ILE A 470 42.17 -18.11 -5.61
CA ILE A 470 40.82 -18.62 -5.87
C ILE A 470 40.22 -19.38 -4.69
N ILE A 471 41.05 -20.04 -3.85
CA ILE A 471 40.58 -20.77 -2.66
C ILE A 471 39.89 -19.81 -1.70
N PHE A 472 40.50 -18.64 -1.47
CA PHE A 472 39.95 -17.60 -0.62
C PHE A 472 38.76 -16.90 -1.29
N ASN A 473 38.94 -16.44 -2.53
CA ASN A 473 37.93 -15.63 -3.24
C ASN A 473 36.63 -16.42 -3.50
N ALA A 474 36.71 -17.66 -3.97
CA ALA A 474 35.52 -18.50 -4.17
C ALA A 474 34.80 -18.80 -2.85
N GLY A 475 35.57 -19.02 -1.78
CA GLY A 475 35.05 -19.22 -0.43
C GLY A 475 34.31 -18.02 0.13
N VAL A 476 34.91 -16.83 0.04
CA VAL A 476 34.31 -15.56 0.50
C VAL A 476 33.10 -15.19 -0.35
N LEU A 477 33.13 -15.42 -1.67
CA LEU A 477 31.98 -15.21 -2.55
C LEU A 477 30.79 -16.09 -2.13
N ALA A 478 31.03 -17.40 -1.94
CA ALA A 478 30.01 -18.33 -1.50
C ALA A 478 29.47 -17.97 -0.11
N ALA A 479 30.34 -17.67 0.85
CA ALA A 479 29.95 -17.24 2.19
C ALA A 479 29.14 -15.92 2.18
N GLY A 480 29.50 -14.97 1.32
CA GLY A 480 28.78 -13.69 1.14
C GLY A 480 27.36 -13.89 0.59
N LEU A 481 27.20 -14.73 -0.45
CA LEU A 481 25.88 -15.10 -0.97
C LEU A 481 25.03 -15.81 0.09
N MET A 482 25.63 -16.73 0.84
CA MET A 482 24.95 -17.43 1.93
C MET A 482 24.57 -16.49 3.08
N ALA A 483 25.39 -15.49 3.39
CA ALA A 483 25.07 -14.46 4.38
C ALA A 483 23.89 -13.58 3.94
N ALA A 484 23.79 -13.23 2.65
CA ALA A 484 22.63 -12.52 2.12
C ALA A 484 21.34 -13.34 2.26
N LEU A 485 21.39 -14.64 1.92
CA LEU A 485 20.27 -15.58 2.11
C LEU A 485 19.90 -15.74 3.59
N ALA A 486 20.90 -15.82 4.47
CA ALA A 486 20.71 -15.86 5.91
C ALA A 486 20.00 -14.60 6.43
N GLY A 487 20.33 -13.43 5.88
CA GLY A 487 19.65 -12.16 6.13
C GLY A 487 18.14 -12.21 5.89
N CYS A 488 17.74 -12.76 4.75
CA CYS A 488 16.34 -13.02 4.47
C CYS A 488 15.73 -13.98 5.51
N GLY A 489 16.48 -15.01 5.92
CA GLY A 489 16.10 -15.93 7.00
C GLY A 489 15.84 -15.23 8.33
N PHE A 490 16.79 -14.41 8.80
CA PHE A 490 16.65 -13.62 10.03
C PHE A 490 15.46 -12.66 9.97
N GLY A 491 15.32 -11.92 8.87
CA GLY A 491 14.21 -10.98 8.70
C GLY A 491 12.84 -11.66 8.74
N LEU A 492 12.72 -12.80 8.06
CA LEU A 492 11.49 -13.61 8.09
C LEU A 492 11.26 -14.27 9.46
N ALA A 493 12.31 -14.67 10.17
CA ALA A 493 12.21 -15.21 11.52
C ALA A 493 11.67 -14.17 12.51
N LEU A 494 12.14 -12.93 12.45
CA LEU A 494 11.64 -11.83 13.27
C LEU A 494 10.16 -11.51 13.00
N ILE A 495 9.76 -11.53 11.74
CA ILE A 495 8.35 -11.36 11.35
C ILE A 495 7.50 -12.51 11.88
N ALA A 496 8.02 -13.75 11.79
CA ALA A 496 7.32 -14.95 12.22
C ALA A 496 7.12 -15.00 13.74
N LEU A 497 8.18 -14.74 14.50
CA LEU A 497 8.18 -14.88 15.96
C LEU A 497 7.56 -13.66 16.65
N SER A 498 7.85 -12.45 16.17
CA SER A 498 7.53 -11.22 16.92
C SER A 498 6.61 -10.25 16.16
N ARG A 499 6.17 -10.59 14.95
CA ARG A 499 5.46 -9.67 14.02
C ARG A 499 6.22 -8.34 13.81
N ALA A 500 7.54 -8.37 13.97
CA ALA A 500 8.40 -7.19 13.90
C ALA A 500 8.79 -6.88 12.46
N HIS A 501 7.83 -6.38 11.67
CA HIS A 501 8.01 -6.15 10.21
C HIS A 501 9.15 -5.20 9.87
N ILE A 502 9.28 -4.09 10.62
CA ILE A 502 10.28 -3.06 10.34
C ILE A 502 11.69 -3.57 10.67
N SER A 503 11.89 -4.05 11.90
CA SER A 503 13.15 -4.65 12.33
C SER A 503 13.56 -5.83 11.43
N GLY A 504 12.62 -6.71 11.08
CA GLY A 504 12.87 -7.83 10.17
C GLY A 504 13.33 -7.39 8.77
N ALA A 505 12.69 -6.37 8.19
CA ALA A 505 13.10 -5.83 6.91
C ALA A 505 14.50 -5.19 6.97
N LEU A 506 14.77 -4.38 8.00
CA LEU A 506 16.08 -3.73 8.20
C LEU A 506 17.20 -4.75 8.42
N THR A 507 16.96 -5.79 9.22
CA THR A 507 17.92 -6.89 9.40
C THR A 507 18.22 -7.57 8.06
N GLY A 508 17.19 -7.85 7.26
CA GLY A 508 17.36 -8.44 5.93
C GLY A 508 18.23 -7.56 5.02
N VAL A 509 17.94 -6.25 4.96
CA VAL A 509 18.70 -5.29 4.14
C VAL A 509 20.16 -5.24 4.55
N VAL A 510 20.46 -5.15 5.85
CA VAL A 510 21.83 -5.06 6.36
C VAL A 510 22.65 -6.30 5.96
N PHE A 511 22.09 -7.50 6.08
CA PHE A 511 22.75 -8.73 5.66
C PHE A 511 22.92 -8.85 4.15
N VAL A 512 21.94 -8.40 3.36
CA VAL A 512 22.05 -8.39 1.89
C VAL A 512 23.16 -7.45 1.45
N LEU A 513 23.21 -6.23 2.00
CA LEU A 513 24.29 -5.28 1.72
C LEU A 513 25.65 -5.83 2.12
N ALA A 514 25.74 -6.51 3.27
CA ALA A 514 26.98 -7.15 3.70
C ALA A 514 27.42 -8.29 2.78
N GLY A 515 26.48 -9.15 2.37
CA GLY A 515 26.74 -10.23 1.42
C GLY A 515 27.16 -9.71 0.05
N CYS A 516 26.53 -8.63 -0.44
CA CYS A 516 26.94 -7.94 -1.66
C CYS A 516 28.36 -7.36 -1.54
N GLY A 517 28.69 -6.71 -0.41
CA GLY A 517 30.04 -6.19 -0.16
C GLY A 517 31.11 -7.29 -0.23
N LEU A 518 30.88 -8.43 0.42
CA LEU A 518 31.77 -9.60 0.38
C LEU A 518 31.88 -10.20 -1.03
N ALA A 519 30.75 -10.32 -1.75
CA ALA A 519 30.74 -10.85 -3.11
C ALA A 519 31.53 -9.96 -4.09
N VAL A 520 31.34 -8.64 -4.00
CA VAL A 520 32.08 -7.68 -4.85
C VAL A 520 33.57 -7.71 -4.52
N ALA A 521 33.94 -7.78 -3.23
CA ALA A 521 35.33 -7.86 -2.81
C ALA A 521 36.04 -9.16 -3.23
N ALA A 522 35.28 -10.26 -3.36
CA ALA A 522 35.80 -11.53 -3.86
C ALA A 522 35.95 -11.54 -5.40
N ILE A 523 35.10 -10.81 -6.14
CA ILE A 523 35.17 -10.67 -7.60
C ILE A 523 36.29 -9.71 -8.01
N TYR A 524 36.53 -8.67 -7.21
CA TYR A 524 37.59 -7.69 -7.40
C TYR A 524 38.59 -7.79 -6.23
N PRO A 525 39.63 -8.65 -6.35
CA PRO A 525 40.54 -8.91 -5.25
C PRO A 525 41.46 -7.73 -4.97
N TRP A 526 42.04 -7.73 -3.77
CA TRP A 526 43.05 -6.73 -3.37
C TRP A 526 44.26 -6.77 -4.33
N PRO A 527 44.80 -5.61 -4.77
CA PRO A 527 44.54 -4.23 -4.32
C PRO A 527 43.56 -3.40 -5.16
N ASP A 528 42.67 -4.01 -5.95
CA ASP A 528 41.70 -3.27 -6.78
C ASP A 528 40.87 -2.29 -5.91
N PRO A 529 40.71 -1.00 -6.27
CA PRO A 529 39.93 -0.05 -5.48
C PRO A 529 38.48 -0.49 -5.22
N ARG A 530 37.88 -1.29 -6.11
CA ARG A 530 36.53 -1.85 -5.95
C ARG A 530 36.44 -2.89 -4.83
N HIS A 531 37.57 -3.45 -4.41
CA HIS A 531 37.67 -4.33 -3.23
C HIS A 531 37.15 -3.65 -1.97
N LEU A 532 37.27 -2.31 -1.86
CA LEU A 532 36.78 -1.51 -0.74
C LEU A 532 35.26 -1.57 -0.57
N ALA A 533 34.51 -2.14 -1.52
CA ALA A 533 33.10 -2.49 -1.34
C ALA A 533 32.86 -3.42 -0.14
N ILE A 534 33.89 -4.14 0.34
CA ILE A 534 33.84 -4.91 1.59
C ILE A 534 33.43 -4.08 2.80
N ASN A 535 33.63 -2.75 2.78
CA ASN A 535 33.17 -1.85 3.84
C ASN A 535 31.64 -1.84 4.00
N LEU A 536 30.87 -2.23 2.98
CA LEU A 536 29.42 -2.44 3.12
C LEU A 536 29.10 -3.56 4.12
N ALA A 537 30.01 -4.54 4.28
CA ALA A 537 29.89 -5.59 5.29
C ALA A 537 29.99 -5.08 6.72
N LEU A 538 30.61 -3.91 6.96
CA LEU A 538 30.62 -3.29 8.29
C LEU A 538 29.22 -2.92 8.78
N GLY A 539 28.26 -2.74 7.87
CA GLY A 539 26.85 -2.55 8.22
C GLY A 539 26.27 -3.68 9.07
N ILE A 540 26.83 -4.90 8.98
CA ILE A 540 26.39 -6.07 9.77
C ILE A 540 26.56 -5.86 11.28
N GLN A 541 27.38 -4.90 11.71
CA GLN A 541 27.53 -4.53 13.12
C GLN A 541 26.22 -4.00 13.73
N LEU A 542 25.30 -3.48 12.91
CA LEU A 542 23.98 -3.04 13.36
C LEU A 542 22.99 -4.19 13.52
N ALA A 543 23.28 -5.36 12.93
CA ALA A 543 22.34 -6.48 12.90
C ALA A 543 22.00 -7.04 14.28
N PRO A 544 22.93 -7.17 15.26
CA PRO A 544 22.58 -7.58 16.63
C PRO A 544 21.61 -6.62 17.31
N LEU A 545 21.75 -5.30 17.14
CA LEU A 545 20.79 -4.32 17.69
C LEU A 545 19.42 -4.45 17.03
N LEU A 546 19.37 -4.64 15.72
CA LEU A 546 18.12 -4.85 15.00
C LEU A 546 17.42 -6.13 15.44
N LEU A 547 18.18 -7.21 15.69
CA LEU A 547 17.67 -8.46 16.25
C LEU A 547 17.18 -8.29 17.69
N LEU A 548 17.90 -7.56 18.55
CA LEU A 548 17.46 -7.23 19.90
C LEU A 548 16.13 -6.47 19.89
N TRP A 549 16.01 -5.47 19.02
CA TRP A 549 14.78 -4.71 18.86
C TRP A 549 13.62 -5.58 18.36
N GLY A 550 13.87 -6.44 17.37
CA GLY A 550 12.87 -7.35 16.79
C GLY A 550 12.42 -8.45 17.75
N LEU A 551 13.30 -8.88 18.67
CA LEU A 551 13.04 -9.93 19.65
C LEU A 551 12.59 -9.40 21.02
N ARG A 552 12.36 -8.09 21.18
CA ARG A 552 11.97 -7.48 22.46
C ARG A 552 10.73 -8.10 23.10
N ALA A 553 9.78 -8.54 22.28
CA ALA A 553 8.51 -9.15 22.70
C ALA A 553 8.64 -10.65 23.03
N GLN A 554 9.83 -11.24 22.89
CA GLN A 554 10.08 -12.66 23.12
C GLN A 554 10.88 -12.84 24.44
N PRO A 555 10.22 -13.16 25.57
CA PRO A 555 10.90 -13.33 26.86
C PRO A 555 11.78 -14.59 26.88
N GLU A 556 11.35 -15.66 26.21
CA GLU A 556 12.03 -16.97 26.12
C GLU A 556 13.42 -16.92 25.46
N LEU A 557 13.74 -15.84 24.73
CA LEU A 557 15.02 -15.66 24.04
C LEU A 557 16.01 -14.80 24.85
N GLY A 558 15.86 -14.74 26.18
CA GLY A 558 16.71 -13.94 27.08
C GLY A 558 18.22 -14.17 26.89
N ARG A 559 18.65 -15.43 26.79
CA ARG A 559 20.07 -15.79 26.60
C ARG A 559 20.62 -15.32 25.25
N LEU A 560 19.83 -15.43 24.18
CA LEU A 560 20.20 -14.93 22.85
C LEU A 560 20.32 -13.40 22.87
N LYS A 561 19.41 -12.71 23.56
CA LYS A 561 19.48 -11.25 23.70
C LYS A 561 20.75 -10.82 24.45
N LEU A 562 21.09 -11.48 25.55
CA LEU A 562 22.34 -11.19 26.26
C LEU A 562 23.57 -11.42 25.36
N PHE A 563 23.60 -12.54 24.62
CA PHE A 563 24.66 -12.84 23.67
C PHE A 563 24.80 -11.75 22.58
N LEU A 564 23.70 -11.34 21.95
CA LEU A 564 23.70 -10.30 20.92
C LEU A 564 24.16 -8.94 21.47
N ALA A 565 23.80 -8.61 22.71
CA ALA A 565 24.25 -7.38 23.35
C ALA A 565 25.76 -7.40 23.62
N ILE A 566 26.30 -8.51 24.13
CA ILE A 566 27.74 -8.70 24.34
C ILE A 566 28.48 -8.60 23.00
N VAL A 567 28.03 -9.32 21.97
CA VAL A 567 28.64 -9.29 20.63
C VAL A 567 28.65 -7.88 20.08
N PHE A 568 27.55 -7.13 20.20
CA PHE A 568 27.49 -5.74 19.75
C PHE A 568 28.53 -4.86 20.45
N VAL A 569 28.65 -4.96 21.77
CA VAL A 569 29.63 -4.19 22.56
C VAL A 569 31.05 -4.58 22.17
N VAL A 570 31.37 -5.87 22.05
CA VAL A 570 32.69 -6.35 21.65
C VAL A 570 33.06 -5.87 20.25
N MET A 571 32.14 -5.94 19.28
CA MET A 571 32.36 -5.41 17.94
C MET A 571 32.61 -3.90 17.96
N ALA A 572 31.82 -3.14 18.73
CA ALA A 572 32.00 -1.69 18.84
C ALA A 572 33.38 -1.33 19.42
N VAL A 573 33.81 -2.02 20.48
CA VAL A 573 35.14 -1.85 21.07
C VAL A 573 36.24 -2.17 20.05
N LEU A 574 36.15 -3.29 19.36
CA LEU A 574 37.15 -3.65 18.35
C LEU A 574 37.16 -2.66 17.18
N THR A 575 36.02 -2.13 16.74
CA THR A 575 35.94 -1.10 15.69
C THR A 575 36.66 0.18 16.12
N VAL A 576 36.51 0.58 17.38
CA VAL A 576 37.17 1.78 17.93
C VAL A 576 38.68 1.58 18.03
N LEU A 577 39.13 0.42 18.50
CA LEU A 577 40.56 0.07 18.62
C LEU A 577 41.24 -0.05 17.24
N THR A 578 40.59 -0.71 16.27
CA THR A 578 41.16 -0.94 14.94
C THR A 578 41.17 0.29 14.04
N LYS A 579 40.29 1.28 14.28
CA LYS A 579 40.29 2.57 13.57
C LYS A 579 41.19 3.64 14.21
N HIS A 580 42.04 3.28 15.17
CA HIS A 580 42.91 4.21 15.92
C HIS A 580 42.14 5.36 16.60
N LEU A 581 40.85 5.16 16.89
CA LEU A 581 40.03 6.19 17.55
C LEU A 581 40.36 6.28 19.05
N LEU A 582 40.87 5.20 19.65
CA LEU A 582 41.43 5.14 20.99
C LEU A 582 42.74 4.35 20.96
N PHE A 583 43.75 4.82 21.71
CA PHE A 583 45.10 4.23 21.80
C PHE A 583 45.81 4.07 20.44
N PRO A 584 46.15 5.18 19.76
CA PRO A 584 46.95 5.13 18.53
C PRO A 584 48.28 4.39 18.79
N GLY A 585 48.56 3.34 18.02
CA GLY A 585 49.71 2.45 18.18
C GLY A 585 49.38 1.01 18.61
N THR A 586 48.17 0.76 19.13
CA THR A 586 47.72 -0.60 19.53
C THR A 586 47.61 -1.56 18.34
N VAL A 587 47.08 -1.06 17.22
CA VAL A 587 47.16 -1.72 15.91
C VAL A 587 48.25 -1.02 15.11
N ASN A 588 49.17 -1.78 14.51
CA ASN A 588 50.27 -1.28 13.70
C ASN A 588 50.70 -2.34 12.69
N ASP A 589 51.59 -1.98 11.76
CA ASP A 589 52.03 -2.87 10.67
C ASP A 589 52.69 -4.17 11.16
N ALA A 590 53.14 -4.21 12.42
CA ALA A 590 53.73 -5.42 12.99
C ALA A 590 52.69 -6.42 13.52
N ASN A 591 51.44 -6.00 13.79
CA ASN A 591 50.41 -6.83 14.43
C ASN A 591 49.01 -6.77 13.80
N VAL A 592 48.82 -6.01 12.73
CA VAL A 592 47.51 -5.76 12.09
C VAL A 592 46.79 -7.05 11.69
N GLY A 593 47.51 -8.06 11.21
CA GLY A 593 46.93 -9.33 10.79
C GLY A 593 46.29 -10.13 11.93
N TRP A 594 46.78 -9.99 13.17
CA TRP A 594 46.14 -10.60 14.35
C TRP A 594 44.84 -9.91 14.71
N TRP A 595 44.83 -8.58 14.69
CA TRP A 595 43.65 -7.77 14.99
C TRP A 595 42.53 -7.99 13.98
N GLU A 596 42.85 -8.05 12.69
CA GLU A 596 41.86 -8.30 11.64
C GLU A 596 41.23 -9.69 11.77
N ARG A 597 42.02 -10.72 12.10
CA ARG A 597 41.47 -12.07 12.35
C ARG A 597 40.56 -12.13 13.56
N ALA A 598 40.98 -11.52 14.68
CA ALA A 598 40.13 -11.43 15.87
C ALA A 598 38.82 -10.70 15.55
N TYR A 599 38.90 -9.62 14.78
CA TYR A 599 37.74 -8.87 14.32
C TYR A 599 36.83 -9.69 13.41
N ALA A 600 37.38 -10.39 12.42
CA ALA A 600 36.62 -11.25 11.50
C ALA A 600 35.91 -12.40 12.22
N VAL A 601 36.57 -13.02 13.21
CA VAL A 601 35.97 -14.08 14.04
C VAL A 601 34.74 -13.56 14.77
N VAL A 602 34.85 -12.39 15.40
CA VAL A 602 33.74 -11.78 16.13
C VAL A 602 32.65 -11.31 15.17
N LEU A 603 33.00 -10.74 14.01
CA LEU A 603 32.06 -10.17 13.04
C LEU A 603 31.19 -11.23 12.36
N VAL A 604 31.74 -12.41 12.10
CA VAL A 604 31.08 -13.49 11.34
C VAL A 604 30.57 -14.60 12.26
N GLY A 605 31.29 -14.95 13.32
CA GLY A 605 31.00 -16.12 14.15
C GLY A 605 29.65 -16.07 14.88
N TRP A 606 29.20 -14.89 15.29
CA TRP A 606 27.92 -14.74 16.00
C TRP A 606 26.70 -15.06 15.14
N VAL A 607 26.82 -14.92 13.81
CA VAL A 607 25.73 -15.16 12.85
C VAL A 607 25.28 -16.62 12.93
N GLY A 608 26.22 -17.56 13.03
CA GLY A 608 25.90 -18.99 13.12
C GLY A 608 25.15 -19.34 14.41
N VAL A 609 25.58 -18.78 15.54
CA VAL A 609 24.93 -18.97 16.84
C VAL A 609 23.51 -18.41 16.83
N ALA A 610 23.34 -17.18 16.33
CA ALA A 610 22.01 -16.55 16.25
C ALA A 610 21.08 -17.31 15.30
N ALA A 611 21.59 -17.78 14.16
CA ALA A 611 20.83 -18.56 13.19
C ALA A 611 20.35 -19.89 13.78
N TYR A 612 21.23 -20.60 14.50
CA TYR A 612 20.91 -21.87 15.16
C TYR A 612 19.81 -21.71 16.22
N VAL A 613 19.93 -20.71 17.10
CA VAL A 613 18.95 -20.49 18.16
C VAL A 613 17.56 -20.12 17.59
N LEU A 614 17.52 -19.29 16.56
CA LEU A 614 16.27 -18.92 15.89
C LEU A 614 15.66 -20.07 15.09
N GLU A 615 16.48 -20.89 14.43
CA GLU A 615 16.03 -22.09 13.73
C GLU A 615 15.33 -23.05 14.70
N ARG A 616 15.94 -23.30 15.87
CA ARG A 616 15.39 -24.18 16.89
C ARG A 616 14.07 -23.65 17.44
N ARG A 617 13.94 -22.33 17.62
CA ARG A 617 12.68 -21.71 18.06
C ARG A 617 11.59 -21.81 17.00
N LEU A 618 11.91 -21.57 15.73
CA LEU A 618 10.93 -21.76 14.65
C LEU A 618 10.48 -23.23 14.52
N ARG A 619 11.38 -24.17 14.80
CA ARG A 619 11.06 -25.61 14.84
C ARG A 619 10.09 -25.96 15.97
N SER A 620 10.27 -25.41 17.17
CA SER A 620 9.35 -25.65 18.29
C SER A 620 7.95 -25.10 18.01
N GLU A 621 7.86 -23.88 17.47
CA GLU A 621 6.58 -23.25 17.07
C GLU A 621 5.89 -24.04 15.95
N SER A 622 6.66 -24.55 14.99
CA SER A 622 6.11 -25.39 13.92
C SER A 622 5.59 -26.75 14.40
N CYS A 623 6.15 -27.33 15.45
CA CYS A 623 5.62 -28.55 16.06
C CYS A 623 4.35 -28.26 16.89
N ALA A 624 4.35 -27.18 17.67
CA ALA A 624 3.16 -26.77 18.42
C ALA A 624 1.96 -26.50 17.51
N SER A 625 2.18 -25.81 16.38
CA SER A 625 1.16 -25.54 15.36
C SER A 625 0.67 -26.78 14.59
N LYS A 626 1.35 -27.93 14.69
CA LYS A 626 0.88 -29.21 14.11
C LYS A 626 0.09 -30.05 15.11
N ALA A 627 0.24 -29.75 16.41
CA ALA A 627 -0.40 -30.48 17.51
C ALA A 627 -1.70 -29.81 17.98
N ALA A 628 -1.83 -28.49 17.78
CA ALA A 628 -3.08 -27.75 17.84
C ALA A 628 -3.83 -27.86 16.50
#